data_AF-A0A0G1D538-F1
#
_entry.id   AF-A0A0G1D538-F1
#
_cell.length_a   1.000
_cell.length_b   1.000
_cell.length_c   1.000
_cell.angle_alpha   90.00
_cell.angle_beta   90.00
_cell.angle_gamma   90.00
#
_symmetry.space_group_name_H-M   'P 1'
#
loop_
_entity.id
_entity.type
_entity.pdbx_description
1 polymer ?
#
loop_
_entity_poly.entity_id
_entity_poly.type
_entity_poly.pdbx_seq_one_letter_code
_entity_poly.pdbx_strand_id
1 'polypeptide(L)'
;MADKCVWSKDGVTIFCALPQKMTTNAVWPDDYYKGLVVLEDDFYKIDLSASTKTKIAGSSTETGYDAQDLFLSPKEDYLFFVNKKDGLLYSLKL
;
A
#
# COMPACT_ATOMS: atom_id res chain seq x y z
N MET A 1 7.89 -3.82 2.49
CA MET A 1 8.39 -3.72 1.11
C MET A 1 8.30 -2.27 0.69
N ALA A 2 9.43 -1.65 0.34
CA ALA A 2 9.52 -0.19 0.17
C ALA A 2 8.85 0.32 -1.12
N ASP A 3 8.72 -0.55 -2.11
CA ASP A 3 7.99 -0.40 -3.37
C ASP A 3 6.47 -0.24 -3.20
N LYS A 4 5.92 -0.62 -2.05
CA LYS A 4 4.50 -0.42 -1.70
C LYS A 4 4.25 0.93 -1.01
N CYS A 5 5.10 1.93 -1.28
CA CYS A 5 5.01 3.27 -0.71
C CYS A 5 5.22 4.35 -1.78
N VAL A 6 4.58 5.51 -1.60
CA VAL A 6 4.75 6.69 -2.44
C VAL A 6 4.93 7.94 -1.58
N TRP A 7 5.85 8.81 -1.99
CA TRP A 7 6.09 10.10 -1.37
C TRP A 7 5.07 11.14 -1.83
N SER A 8 4.59 11.92 -0.88
CA SER A 8 3.94 13.20 -1.15
C SER A 8 4.97 14.22 -1.67
N LYS A 9 4.50 15.22 -2.40
CA LYS A 9 5.28 16.37 -2.87
C LYS A 9 5.80 17.24 -1.74
N ASP A 10 5.21 17.15 -0.55
CA ASP A 10 5.67 17.86 0.65
C ASP A 10 7.03 17.35 1.18
N GLY A 11 7.48 16.18 0.74
CA GLY A 11 8.75 15.58 1.15
C GLY A 11 8.78 15.07 2.60
N VAL A 12 7.65 15.09 3.31
CA VAL A 12 7.54 14.65 4.72
C VAL A 12 6.40 13.67 4.97
N THR A 13 5.48 13.52 4.02
CA THR A 13 4.38 12.56 4.06
C THR A 13 4.66 11.39 3.12
N ILE A 14 4.44 10.18 3.62
CA ILE A 14 4.51 8.93 2.85
C ILE A 14 3.19 8.20 2.96
N PHE A 15 2.68 7.70 1.83
CA PHE A 15 1.53 6.80 1.80
C PHE A 15 2.02 5.38 1.49
N CYS A 16 1.67 4.41 2.33
CA CYS A 16 2.11 3.02 2.19
C CYS A 16 0.96 2.04 2.27
N ALA A 17 0.99 1.01 1.42
CA ALA A 17 0.20 -0.20 1.58
C ALA A 17 1.06 -1.23 2.33
N LEU A 18 0.67 -1.54 3.57
CA LEU A 18 1.41 -2.42 4.46
C LEU A 18 0.59 -3.69 4.73
N PRO A 19 1.17 -4.89 4.58
CA PRO A 19 0.44 -6.12 4.82
C PRO A 19 0.02 -6.24 6.29
N GLN A 20 -1.23 -6.64 6.52
CA GLN A 20 -1.77 -6.94 7.84
C GLN A 20 -1.01 -8.06 8.53
N LYS A 21 -0.55 -9.05 7.75
CA LYS A 21 0.23 -10.20 8.23
C LYS A 21 1.25 -10.61 7.18
N MET A 22 2.42 -11.05 7.66
CA MET A 22 3.47 -11.65 6.84
C MET A 22 3.60 -13.11 7.23
N THR A 23 3.63 -14.02 6.25
CA THR A 23 3.92 -15.43 6.51
C THR A 23 5.41 -15.66 6.74
N THR A 24 5.75 -16.55 7.68
CA THR A 24 7.13 -16.94 7.98
C THR A 24 7.68 -17.97 7.00
N ASN A 25 6.83 -18.58 6.17
CA ASN A 25 7.20 -19.68 5.27
C ASN A 25 7.63 -19.20 3.87
N ALA A 26 7.63 -17.90 3.61
CA ALA A 26 8.01 -17.32 2.33
C ALA A 26 9.43 -16.75 2.37
N VAL A 27 10.12 -16.80 1.23
CA VAL A 27 11.40 -16.14 0.99
C VAL A 27 11.14 -14.72 0.52
N TRP A 28 11.25 -13.75 1.41
CA TRP A 28 11.00 -12.34 1.11
C TRP A 28 12.25 -11.63 0.56
N PRO A 29 12.11 -10.72 -0.41
CA PRO A 29 10.88 -10.36 -1.14
C PRO A 29 10.60 -11.24 -2.38
N ASP A 30 11.49 -12.16 -2.72
CA ASP A 30 11.46 -12.98 -3.94
C ASP A 30 10.13 -13.67 -4.22
N ASP A 31 9.57 -14.39 -3.25
CA ASP A 31 8.34 -15.18 -3.46
C ASP A 31 7.13 -14.29 -3.77
N TYR A 32 7.10 -13.09 -3.21
CA TYR A 32 6.06 -12.12 -3.54
C TYR A 32 6.19 -11.60 -4.97
N TYR A 33 7.42 -11.29 -5.41
CA TYR A 33 7.67 -10.85 -6.79
C TYR A 33 7.40 -11.94 -7.82
N LYS A 34 7.62 -13.20 -7.46
CA LYS A 34 7.22 -14.37 -8.26
C LYS A 34 5.72 -14.64 -8.25
N GLY A 35 4.94 -13.91 -7.45
CA GLY A 35 3.49 -14.10 -7.33
C GLY A 35 3.09 -15.35 -6.54
N LEU A 36 4.01 -15.94 -5.78
CA LEU A 36 3.76 -17.11 -4.94
C LEU A 36 3.05 -16.76 -3.63
N VAL A 37 3.03 -15.48 -3.26
CA VAL A 37 2.34 -14.97 -2.09
C VAL A 37 1.43 -13.81 -2.49
N VAL A 38 0.21 -13.83 -1.95
CA VAL A 38 -0.76 -12.73 -2.03
C VAL A 38 -0.97 -12.19 -0.62
N LEU A 39 -1.06 -10.88 -0.49
CA LEU A 39 -1.18 -10.17 0.78
C LEU A 39 -2.58 -9.58 0.99
N GLU A 40 -2.83 -9.13 2.22
CA GLU A 40 -3.95 -8.27 2.59
C GLU A 40 -3.35 -7.00 3.18
N ASP A 41 -3.48 -5.87 2.49
CA ASP A 41 -2.84 -4.61 2.86
C ASP A 41 -3.79 -3.68 3.61
N ASP A 42 -3.21 -2.94 4.53
CA ASP A 42 -3.75 -1.72 5.13
C ASP A 42 -3.00 -0.51 4.59
N PHE A 43 -3.74 0.57 4.31
CA PHE A 43 -3.16 1.82 3.82
C PHE A 43 -2.91 2.76 4.99
N TYR A 44 -1.70 3.31 5.03
CA TYR A 44 -1.26 4.24 6.05
C TYR A 44 -0.75 5.53 5.45
N LYS A 45 -1.11 6.65 6.09
CA LYS A 45 -0.42 7.93 5.97
C LYS A 45 0.62 8.01 7.09
N ILE A 46 1.87 8.27 6.72
CA ILE A 46 2.99 8.44 7.65
C ILE A 46 3.49 9.86 7.51
N ASP A 47 3.43 10.63 8.60
CA ASP A 47 3.95 12.00 8.67
C ASP A 47 5.25 11.98 9.47
N LEU A 48 6.36 12.25 8.78
CA LEU A 48 7.70 12.23 9.38
C LEU A 48 7.95 13.45 10.27
N SER A 49 7.27 14.58 10.02
CA SER A 49 7.41 15.78 10.84
C SER A 49 6.77 15.60 12.21
N ALA A 50 5.61 14.94 12.25
CA ALA A 50 4.87 14.64 13.48
C ALA A 50 5.22 13.28 14.09
N SER A 51 6.01 12.45 13.39
CA SER A 51 6.27 11.05 13.76
C SER A 51 4.98 10.24 13.97
N THR A 52 3.97 10.48 13.13
CA THR A 52 2.66 9.81 13.23
C THR A 52 2.44 8.83 12.10
N LYS A 53 1.70 7.76 12.40
CA LYS A 53 1.25 6.76 11.44
C LYS A 53 -0.25 6.55 11.62
N THR A 54 -1.02 6.90 10.60
CA THR A 54 -2.49 6.86 10.62
C THR A 54 -2.99 5.91 9.57
N LYS A 55 -3.80 4.91 9.96
CA LYS A 55 -4.50 4.04 9.00
C LYS A 55 -5.59 4.84 8.31
N ILE A 56 -5.59 4.88 6.98
CA ILE A 56 -6.54 5.64 6.17
C ILE A 56 -7.54 4.73 5.43
N ALA A 57 -7.14 3.49 5.14
CA ALA A 57 -8.00 2.45 4.58
C ALA A 57 -7.37 1.08 4.83
N GLY A 58 -8.02 0.01 4.39
CA GLY A 58 -7.41 -1.32 4.43
C GLY A 58 -8.37 -2.46 4.16
N SER A 59 -7.79 -3.65 4.09
CA SER A 59 -8.50 -4.89 3.80
C SER A 59 -9.44 -5.27 4.95
N SER A 60 -10.57 -5.89 4.60
CA SER A 60 -11.62 -6.37 5.50
C SER A 60 -12.01 -7.81 5.13
N THR A 61 -13.04 -8.36 5.77
CA THR A 61 -13.58 -9.68 5.39
C THR A 61 -14.22 -9.68 4.01
N GLU A 62 -14.74 -8.53 3.56
CA GLU A 62 -15.48 -8.38 2.31
C GLU A 62 -14.63 -7.83 1.17
N THR A 63 -13.52 -7.16 1.49
CA THR A 63 -12.68 -6.50 0.48
C THR A 63 -11.21 -6.65 0.82
N GLY A 64 -10.46 -7.29 -0.06
CA GLY A 64 -9.02 -7.49 0.08
C GLY A 64 -8.21 -6.68 -0.91
N TYR A 65 -7.10 -6.11 -0.47
CA TYR A 65 -6.18 -5.32 -1.29
C TYR A 65 -4.77 -5.90 -1.21
N ASP A 66 -4.11 -6.04 -2.35
CA ASP A 66 -2.67 -6.27 -2.42
C ASP A 66 -2.10 -5.25 -3.40
N ALA A 67 -1.74 -4.08 -2.88
CA ALA A 67 -1.52 -2.89 -3.69
C ALA A 67 -0.09 -2.84 -4.24
N GLN A 68 0.04 -2.63 -5.53
CA GLN A 68 1.31 -2.37 -6.20
C GLN A 68 1.20 -1.13 -7.09
N ASP A 69 2.36 -0.61 -7.50
CA ASP A 69 2.45 0.53 -8.43
C ASP A 69 1.69 1.77 -7.92
N LEU A 70 1.92 2.14 -6.66
CA LEU A 70 1.25 3.26 -6.01
C LEU A 70 1.69 4.60 -6.62
N PHE A 71 0.73 5.49 -6.88
CA PHE A 71 1.00 6.88 -7.23
C PHE A 71 -0.10 7.83 -6.75
N LEU A 72 0.27 9.09 -6.47
CA LEU A 72 -0.67 10.12 -6.07
C LEU A 72 -1.20 10.89 -7.28
N SER A 73 -2.46 11.35 -7.19
CA SER A 73 -3.00 12.31 -8.14
C SER A 73 -2.17 13.62 -8.12
N PRO A 74 -2.20 14.44 -9.18
CA PRO A 74 -1.49 15.71 -9.18
C PRO A 74 -1.87 16.66 -8.04
N LYS A 75 -3.11 16.57 -7.54
CA LYS A 75 -3.63 17.34 -6.40
C LYS A 75 -3.43 16.64 -5.04
N GLU A 76 -2.93 15.41 -5.05
CA GLU A 76 -2.74 14.55 -3.87
C GLU A 76 -4.03 14.33 -3.05
N ASP A 77 -5.19 14.38 -3.72
CA ASP A 77 -6.52 14.08 -3.20
C ASP A 77 -6.94 12.61 -3.43
N TYR A 78 -6.17 11.88 -4.23
CA TYR A 78 -6.33 10.45 -4.46
C TYR A 78 -4.99 9.71 -4.45
N LEU A 79 -5.01 8.51 -3.91
CA LEU A 79 -3.98 7.48 -4.07
C LEU A 79 -4.49 6.42 -5.04
N PHE A 80 -3.77 6.22 -6.14
CA PHE A 80 -4.03 5.17 -7.11
C PHE A 80 -3.07 4.00 -6.90
N PHE A 81 -3.54 2.79 -7.20
CA PHE A 81 -2.75 1.56 -7.14
C PHE A 81 -3.38 0.47 -8.00
N VAL A 82 -2.57 -0.49 -8.45
CA VAL A 82 -3.06 -1.71 -9.08
C VAL A 82 -3.25 -2.77 -8.00
N ASN A 83 -4.43 -3.42 -7.96
CA ASN A 83 -4.68 -4.50 -7.04
C ASN A 83 -4.14 -5.81 -7.63
N LYS A 84 -3.07 -6.38 -7.05
CA LYS A 84 -2.44 -7.62 -7.52
C LYS A 84 -3.40 -8.80 -7.60
N LYS A 85 -4.48 -8.78 -6.79
CA LYS A 85 -5.49 -9.86 -6.72
C LYS A 85 -6.31 -10.01 -8.02
N ASP A 86 -6.60 -8.91 -8.71
CA ASP A 86 -7.44 -8.90 -9.92
C ASP A 86 -6.82 -8.15 -11.12
N GLY A 87 -5.71 -7.46 -10.90
CA GLY A 87 -4.99 -6.70 -11.92
C GLY A 87 -5.65 -5.37 -12.32
N LEU A 88 -6.70 -4.93 -11.62
CA LEU A 88 -7.42 -3.69 -11.95
C LEU A 88 -6.83 -2.49 -11.22
N LEU A 89 -7.11 -1.29 -11.75
CA LEU A 89 -6.73 -0.01 -11.15
C LEU A 89 -7.78 0.44 -10.14
N TYR A 90 -7.33 0.75 -8.92
CA TYR A 90 -8.15 1.23 -7.81
C TYR A 90 -7.73 2.65 -7.43
N SER A 91 -8.64 3.36 -6.74
CA SER A 91 -8.38 4.68 -6.18
C SER A 91 -8.91 4.78 -4.75
N LEU A 92 -8.11 5.36 -3.87
CA LEU A 92 -8.51 5.76 -2.52
C LEU A 92 -8.56 7.29 -2.46
N LYS A 93 -9.65 7.85 -1.93
CA LYS A 93 -9.73 9.28 -1.63
C LYS A 93 -8.98 9.57 -0.32
N LEU A 94 -8.14 10.60 -0.33
CA LEU A 94 -7.26 10.99 0.80
C LEU A 94 -7.85 12.12 1.66
#